data_AF-A0A9X1NWA4-F1
#
_entry.id   AF-A0A9X1NWA4-F1
#
_cell.length_a   1.000
_cell.length_b   1.000
_cell.length_c   1.000
_cell.angle_alpha   90.00
_cell.angle_beta   90.00
_cell.angle_gamma   90.00
#
_symmetry.space_group_name_H-M   'P 1'
#
loop_
_entity.id
_entity.type
_entity.pdbx_description
1 polymer ?
#
loop_
_entity_poly.entity_id
_entity_poly.type
_entity_poly.pdbx_seq_one_letter_code
_entity_poly.pdbx_strand_id
1 'polypeptide(L)' 'MKRFKTIAGVLCLLVGLIWTLQGANLMGGSFMTGQTHWLVIGLIVAVIGVVLLASGRRGRTL' A
#
# COMPACT_ATOMS: atom_id res chain seq x y z
N MET A 1 -14.24 9.43 11.81
CA MET A 1 -13.20 9.96 10.89
C MET A 1 -11.82 9.30 11.08
N LYS A 2 -11.20 9.31 12.27
CA LYS A 2 -9.83 8.76 12.47
C LYS A 2 -9.72 7.25 12.19
N ARG A 3 -10.70 6.43 12.62
CA ARG A 3 -10.72 4.97 12.37
C ARG A 3 -10.76 4.61 10.88
N PHE A 4 -11.56 5.33 10.10
CA PHE A 4 -11.66 5.12 8.65
C PHE A 4 -10.32 5.35 7.94
N LYS A 5 -9.60 6.44 8.28
CA LYS A 5 -8.27 6.72 7.73
C LYS A 5 -7.26 5.62 8.06
N THR A 6 -7.32 5.08 9.28
CA THR A 6 -6.46 3.95 9.67
C THR A 6 -6.78 2.70 8.85
N ILE A 7 -8.05 2.33 8.73
CA ILE A 7 -8.46 1.14 7.96
C ILE A 7 -8.05 1.29 6.50
N ALA A 8 -8.38 2.43 5.87
CA ALA A 8 -7.98 2.72 4.50
C ALA A 8 -6.46 2.69 4.32
N GLY A 9 -5.70 3.29 5.25
CA GLY A 9 -4.25 3.29 5.21
C GLY A 9 -3.65 1.89 5.31
N VAL A 10 -4.16 1.03 6.20
CA VAL A 10 -3.72 -0.38 6.30
C VAL A 10 -4.04 -1.14 5.02
N LEU A 11 -5.26 -1.00 4.48
CA LEU A 11 -5.65 -1.70 3.26
C LEU A 11 -4.78 -1.27 2.06
N CYS A 12 -4.57 0.04 1.87
CA CYS A 12 -3.68 0.54 0.83
C CYS A 12 -2.26 -0.01 1.01
N LEU A 13 -1.73 -0.02 2.24
CA LEU A 13 -0.39 -0.54 2.50
C LEU A 13 -0.27 -2.02 2.09
N LEU A 14 -1.22 -2.86 2.52
CA LEU A 14 -1.20 -4.30 2.26
C LEU A 14 -1.38 -4.61 0.77
N VAL A 15 -2.36 -3.97 0.12
CA VAL A 15 -2.62 -4.16 -1.32
C VAL A 15 -1.43 -3.67 -2.14
N GLY A 16 -0.88 -2.50 -1.81
CA GLY A 16 0.31 -1.97 -2.47
C GLY A 16 1.49 -2.92 -2.36
N LEU A 17 1.72 -3.49 -1.18
CA LEU A 17 2.80 -4.47 -0.97
C LEU A 17 2.60 -5.74 -1.81
N ILE A 18 1.38 -6.28 -1.88
CA ILE A 18 1.08 -7.45 -2.71
C ILE A 18 1.38 -7.17 -4.18
N TRP A 19 0.93 -6.03 -4.71
CA TRP A 19 1.20 -5.65 -6.10
C TRP A 19 2.68 -5.40 -6.36
N THR A 20 3.42 -4.81 -5.41
CA THR A 20 4.88 -4.68 -5.52
C THR A 20 5.55 -6.04 -5.59
N LEU A 21 5.19 -6.98 -4.72
CA LEU A 21 5.75 -8.34 -4.72
C LEU A 21 5.40 -9.11 -6.00
N GLN A 22 4.18 -8.95 -6.51
CA GLN A 22 3.76 -9.53 -7.79
C GLN A 22 4.56 -8.93 -8.95
N GLY A 23 4.63 -7.60 -9.05
CA GLY A 23 5.39 -6.92 -10.10
C GLY A 23 6.90 -7.22 -10.05
N ALA A 24 7.46 -7.49 -8.86
CA ALA A 24 8.84 -7.92 -8.66
C ALA A 24 9.10 -9.41 -8.98
N ASN A 25 8.08 -10.14 -9.45
CA ASN A 25 8.15 -11.59 -9.70
C ASN A 25 8.47 -12.42 -8.44
N LEU A 26 8.20 -11.88 -7.25
CA LEU A 26 8.39 -12.57 -5.97
C LEU A 26 7.13 -13.35 -5.53
N MET A 27 5.97 -12.99 -6.09
CA MET A 27 4.69 -13.62 -5.80
C MET A 27 3.96 -13.93 -7.10
N GLY A 28 3.87 -15.22 -7.43
CA GLY A 28 3.24 -15.73 -8.65
C GLY A 28 1.77 -16.12 -8.49
N GLY A 29 1.12 -16.43 -9.62
CA GLY A 29 -0.26 -16.96 -9.65
C GLY A 29 -1.29 -16.01 -10.27
N SER A 30 -0.87 -14.85 -10.80
CA SER A 30 -1.76 -13.91 -11.48
C SER A 30 -1.11 -13.28 -12.73
N PHE A 31 -1.93 -12.66 -13.58
CA PHE A 31 -1.54 -11.84 -14.73
C PHE A 31 -0.61 -10.65 -14.38
N MET A 32 -0.45 -10.33 -13.09
CA MET A 32 0.34 -9.20 -12.61
C MET A 32 1.81 -9.57 -12.34
N THR A 33 2.14 -10.85 -12.34
CA THR A 33 3.45 -11.37 -11.94
C THR A 33 4.53 -10.96 -12.95
N GLY A 34 5.63 -10.36 -12.47
CA GLY A 34 6.79 -10.03 -13.29
C GLY A 34 6.64 -8.81 -14.20
N GLN A 35 5.58 -8.04 -14.01
CA GLN A 35 5.28 -6.84 -14.80
C GLN A 35 5.67 -5.58 -14.02
N THR A 36 6.61 -4.80 -14.54
CA THR A 36 7.09 -3.56 -13.90
C THR A 36 5.97 -2.55 -13.64
N HIS A 37 4.91 -2.55 -14.45
CA HIS A 37 3.71 -1.72 -14.24
C HIS A 37 3.09 -1.94 -12.85
N TRP A 38 2.91 -3.20 -12.44
CA TRP A 38 2.31 -3.53 -11.14
C TRP A 38 3.26 -3.24 -9.97
N LEU A 39 4.58 -3.32 -10.21
CA LEU A 39 5.58 -2.92 -9.23
C LEU A 39 5.44 -1.44 -8.88
N VAL A 40 5.39 -0.58 -9.90
CA VAL A 40 5.27 0.89 -9.74
C VAL A 40 3.95 1.27 -9.08
N ILE A 41 2.83 0.71 -9.55
CA ILE A 41 1.51 0.97 -8.97
C ILE A 41 1.49 0.52 -7.50
N GLY A 42 1.99 -0.68 -7.19
CA GLY A 42 2.09 -1.18 -5.83
C GLY A 42 2.88 -0.26 -4.91
N LEU A 43 4.02 0.25 -5.38
CA LEU A 43 4.87 1.16 -4.62
C LEU A 43 4.14 2.47 -4.28
N ILE A 44 3.45 3.06 -5.26
CA ILE A 44 2.67 4.30 -5.08
C ILE A 44 1.55 4.06 -4.05
N VAL A 45 0.81 2.97 -4.18
CA VAL A 45 -0.31 2.63 -3.29
C VAL A 45 0.20 2.36 -1.86
N ALA A 46 1.33 1.68 -1.72
CA ALA A 46 1.96 1.46 -0.43
C ALA A 46 2.37 2.79 0.24
N VAL A 47 2.98 3.70 -0.51
CA VAL A 47 3.34 5.05 -0.02
C VAL A 47 2.10 5.83 0.44
N ILE A 48 1.01 5.80 -0.33
CA ILE A 48 -0.26 6.44 0.06
C ILE A 48 -0.78 5.84 1.38
N GLY A 49 -0.71 4.51 1.54
CA GLY A 49 -1.05 3.82 2.78
C GLY A 49 -0.24 4.32 3.97
N VAL A 50 1.09 4.44 3.82
CA VAL A 50 1.98 5.00 4.86
C VAL A 50 1.59 6.44 5.21
N VAL A 51 1.35 7.30 4.22
CA VAL A 51 0.96 8.70 4.44
C VAL A 51 -0.36 8.82 5.20
N LEU A 52 -1.35 8.00 4.85
CA LEU A 52 -2.64 7.96 5.55
C LEU A 52 -2.47 7.54 7.02
N LEU A 53 -1.64 6.52 7.27
CA LEU A 53 -1.34 6.04 8.63
C LEU A 53 -0.57 7.07 9.45
N ALA A 54 0.44 7.73 8.86
CA ALA A 54 1.24 8.77 9.51
C ALA A 54 0.38 10.02 9.84
N SER A 55 -0.49 10.43 8.93
CA SER A 55 -1.41 11.55 9.12
C SER A 55 -2.41 11.30 10.27
N GLY A 56 -2.80 10.04 10.48
CA GLY A 56 -3.64 9.64 11.62
C GLY A 56 -2.94 9.69 12.98
N ARG A 57 -1.60 9.59 13.01
CA ARG A 57 -0.77 9.66 14.23
C ARG A 57 -0.47 11.11 14.65
N ARG A 58 -0.36 12.03 13.69
CA ARG A 58 -0.03 13.44 13.94
C ARG A 58 -1.05 14.19 14.82
N GLY A 59 -2.32 13.79 14.77
CA GLY A 59 -3.39 14.39 15.59
C GLY A 59 -3.56 13.82 17.01
N ARG A 60 -2.48 13.29 17.61
CA ARG A 60 -2.46 12.70 18.96
C ARG A 60 -1.30 13.21 19.84
N THR A 61 -0.61 14.28 19.42
CA THR A 61 0.64 14.75 20.08
C THR A 61 0.60 16.22 20.50
N LEU A 62 -0.56 16.80 20.80
CA LEU A 62 -0.65 18.10 21.49
C LEU A 62 -1.73 18.02 22.57
#